data_AF-A0A7V3DEE5-F1
#
_entry.id   AF-A0A7V3DEE5-F1
#
_cell.length_a   1.000
_cell.length_b   1.000
_cell.length_c   1.000
_cell.angle_alpha   90.00
_cell.angle_beta   90.00
_cell.angle_gamma   90.00
#
_symmetry.space_group_name_H-M   'P 1'
#
loop_
_entity.id
_entity.type
_entity.pdbx_description
1 polymer ?
#
loop_
_entity_poly.entity_id
_entity_poly.type
_entity_poly.pdbx_seq_one_letter_code
_entity_poly.pdbx_strand_id
1 'polypeptide(L)'
;MMSFFYWLALLIVVALAVFSIQNSTAPPVVVRFLVWQFETSLIYTLLGSVGAGILLTLFFWMPRAIRSSIRMRDLRKQKENLEAVLQSKGPPAPEGGTPQS
;
A
#
# COMPACT_ATOMS: atom_id res chain seq x y z
N MET A 1 -16.64 4.74 7.20
CA MET A 1 -15.41 4.08 7.70
C MET A 1 -14.14 4.85 7.33
N MET A 2 -13.94 5.25 6.06
CA MET A 2 -12.74 6.00 5.63
C MET A 2 -12.54 7.35 6.35
N SER A 3 -13.63 8.09 6.61
CA SER A 3 -13.58 9.42 7.24
C SER A 3 -13.04 9.41 8.68
N PHE A 4 -13.21 8.30 9.40
CA PHE A 4 -12.70 8.16 10.77
C PHE A 4 -11.16 8.21 10.80
N PHE A 5 -10.51 7.56 9.84
CA PHE A 5 -9.05 7.56 9.75
C PHE A 5 -8.48 8.95 9.46
N TYR A 6 -9.18 9.77 8.66
CA TYR A 6 -8.75 11.15 8.42
C TYR A 6 -8.85 12.01 9.69
N TRP A 7 -9.92 11.86 10.46
CA TRP A 7 -10.06 12.54 11.75
C TRP A 7 -9.01 12.08 12.76
N LEU A 8 -8.73 10.78 12.82
CA LEU A 8 -7.69 10.24 13.68
C LEU A 8 -6.29 10.72 13.27
N ALA A 9 -5.99 10.75 11.97
CA ALA A 9 -4.73 11.27 11.45
C ALA A 9 -4.56 12.76 11.79
N LEU A 10 -5.62 13.57 11.61
CA LEU A 10 -5.61 14.98 12.00
C LEU A 10 -5.34 15.14 13.50
N LEU A 11 -6.02 14.36 14.34
CA LEU A 11 -5.82 14.39 15.79
C LEU A 11 -4.36 14.07 16.17
N ILE A 12 -3.76 13.05 15.55
CA ILE A 12 -2.37 12.69 15.77
C ILE A 12 -1.43 13.82 15.33
N VAL A 13 -1.66 14.44 14.18
CA VAL A 13 -0.85 15.55 13.67
C VAL A 13 -0.93 16.75 14.62
N VAL A 14 -2.12 17.11 15.09
CA VAL A 14 -2.30 18.21 16.06
C VAL A 14 -1.60 17.89 17.38
N ALA A 15 -1.76 16.66 17.89
CA ALA A 15 -1.10 16.22 19.12
C ALA A 15 0.43 16.30 18.99
N LEU A 16 0.99 15.85 17.86
CA LEU A 16 2.43 15.93 17.59
C LEU A 16 2.93 17.38 17.48
N ALA A 17 2.16 18.27 16.87
CA ALA A 17 2.49 19.69 16.77
C ALA A 17 2.53 20.35 18.15
N VAL A 18 1.50 20.12 18.96
CA VAL A 18 1.42 20.63 20.33
C VAL A 18 2.56 20.07 21.18
N PHE A 19 2.81 18.76 21.10
CA PHE A 19 3.92 18.09 21.78
C PHE A 19 5.28 18.69 21.39
N SER A 20 5.49 18.95 20.10
CA SER A 20 6.72 19.56 19.57
C SER A 20 6.94 20.97 20.12
N ILE A 21 5.89 21.80 20.17
CA ILE A 21 5.98 23.17 20.69
C ILE A 21 6.28 23.16 22.19
N GLN A 22 5.54 22.36 22.96
CA GLN A 22 5.70 22.30 24.41
C GLN A 22 7.08 21.77 24.83
N ASN A 23 7.69 20.90 24.04
CA ASN A 23 8.99 20.29 24.32
C ASN A 23 10.13 20.92 23.51
N SER A 24 9.91 22.10 22.90
CA SER A 24 10.90 22.74 22.03
C SER A 24 12.16 23.23 22.77
N THR A 25 12.07 23.48 24.08
CA THR A 25 13.19 23.86 24.96
C THR A 25 13.79 22.70 25.74
N ALA A 26 13.27 21.48 25.55
CA ALA A 26 13.78 20.31 26.22
C ALA A 26 15.23 20.01 25.81
N PRO A 27 16.05 19.40 26.69
CA PRO A 27 17.37 18.93 26.33
C PRO A 27 17.36 17.99 25.11
N PRO A 28 18.45 17.94 24.33
CA PRO A 28 18.58 17.00 23.23
C PRO A 28 18.34 15.54 23.67
N VAL A 29 17.67 14.79 22.80
CA VAL A 29 17.45 13.36 22.97
C VAL A 29 18.62 12.60 22.38
N VAL A 30 19.17 11.65 23.15
CA VAL A 30 20.22 10.75 22.66
C VAL A 30 19.57 9.52 22.03
N VAL A 31 19.76 9.34 20.74
CA VAL A 31 19.31 8.15 20.00
C VAL A 31 20.48 7.17 19.89
N ARG A 32 20.26 5.92 20.31
CA ARG A 32 21.24 4.82 20.21
C ARG A 32 20.66 3.70 19.36
N PHE A 33 21.36 3.34 18.29
CA PHE A 33 20.94 2.27 17.38
C PHE A 33 22.14 1.43 16.92
N LEU A 34 22.19 0.17 17.34
CA LEU A 34 23.32 -0.75 17.17
C LEU A 34 24.64 -0.09 17.61
N VAL A 35 25.47 0.36 16.65
CA VAL A 35 26.78 1.01 16.91
C VAL A 35 26.73 2.53 16.72
N TRP A 36 25.58 3.08 16.33
CA TRP A 36 25.39 4.50 16.10
C TRP A 36 24.78 5.16 17.32
N GLN A 37 25.31 6.32 17.68
CA GLN A 37 24.73 7.21 18.67
C GLN A 37 24.78 8.63 18.15
N PHE A 38 23.70 9.38 18.35
CA PHE A 38 23.66 10.79 18.01
C PHE A 38 22.67 11.53 18.91
N GLU A 39 22.91 12.82 19.09
CA GLU A 39 22.02 13.71 19.82
C GLU A 39 21.23 14.54 18.84
N THR A 40 19.93 14.66 19.08
CA THR A 40 19.06 15.48 18.23
C THR A 40 17.91 16.05 19.04
N SER A 41 17.21 17.04 18.50
CA SER A 41 16.00 17.52 19.16
C SER A 41 14.90 16.44 19.10
N LEU A 42 13.99 16.50 20.06
CA LEU A 42 12.85 15.60 20.11
C LEU A 42 12.00 15.68 18.82
N ILE A 43 11.87 16.88 18.24
CA ILE A 43 11.14 17.11 16.98
C ILE A 43 11.80 16.34 15.83
N TYR A 44 13.11 16.46 15.65
CA TYR A 44 13.83 15.75 14.59
C TYR A 44 13.81 14.25 14.82
N THR A 45 13.85 13.79 16.07
CA THR A 45 13.70 12.36 16.41
C THR A 45 12.35 11.82 15.93
N LEU A 46 11.26 12.54 16.21
CA LEU A 46 9.90 12.15 15.80
C LEU A 46 9.77 12.13 14.28
N LEU A 47 10.12 13.23 13.62
CA LEU A 47 10.04 13.35 12.16
C LEU A 47 10.88 12.26 11.47
N GLY A 48 12.10 12.05 11.95
CA GLY A 48 12.99 11.01 11.45
C GLY A 48 12.42 9.61 11.63
N SER A 49 11.85 9.31 12.80
CA SER A 49 11.26 8.00 13.11
C SER A 49 10.02 7.71 12.26
N VAL A 50 9.11 8.68 12.13
CA VAL A 50 7.92 8.55 11.29
C VAL A 50 8.31 8.39 9.82
N GLY A 51 9.22 9.24 9.33
CA GLY A 51 9.76 9.17 7.98
C GLY A 51 10.40 7.82 7.68
N ALA A 52 11.25 7.32 8.59
CA ALA A 52 11.87 6.01 8.47
C ALA A 52 10.84 4.87 8.45
N GLY A 53 9.80 4.93 9.29
CA GLY A 53 8.71 3.95 9.29
C GLY A 53 7.94 3.91 7.96
N ILE A 54 7.66 5.07 7.36
CA ILE A 54 7.04 5.17 6.03
C ILE A 54 7.96 4.55 4.98
N LEU A 55 9.24 4.92 4.98
CA LEU A 55 10.22 4.39 4.02
C LEU A 55 10.35 2.87 4.12
N LEU A 56 10.43 2.33 5.34
CA LEU A 56 10.47 0.88 5.57
C LEU A 56 9.19 0.20 5.07
N THR A 57 8.03 0.77 5.38
CA THR A 57 6.74 0.23 4.91
C THR A 57 6.68 0.18 3.39
N LEU A 58 7.06 1.27 2.72
CA LEU A 58 7.13 1.33 1.26
C LEU A 58 8.14 0.33 0.70
N PHE A 59 9.32 0.24 1.31
CA PHE A 59 10.37 -0.68 0.89
C PHE A 59 9.91 -2.14 0.92
N PHE A 60 9.25 -2.58 2.00
CA PHE A 60 8.74 -3.94 2.11
C PHE A 60 7.46 -4.18 1.29
N TRP A 61 6.64 -3.16 1.07
CA TRP A 61 5.41 -3.28 0.28
C TRP A 61 5.67 -3.27 -1.24
N MET A 62 6.69 -2.55 -1.69
CA MET A 62 6.99 -2.34 -3.12
C MET A 62 7.15 -3.65 -3.92
N PRO A 63 7.91 -4.67 -3.48
CA PRO A 63 8.02 -5.94 -4.22
C PRO A 63 6.68 -6.65 -4.39
N ARG A 64 5.83 -6.60 -3.37
CA ARG A 64 4.48 -7.17 -3.40
C ARG A 64 3.61 -6.45 -4.42
N ALA A 65 3.64 -5.12 -4.42
CA ALA A 65 2.89 -4.30 -5.38
C ALA A 65 3.31 -4.58 -6.83
N ILE A 66 4.62 -4.71 -7.10
CA ILE A 66 5.15 -5.04 -8.43
C ILE A 66 4.66 -6.42 -8.89
N ARG A 67 4.81 -7.46 -8.06
CA ARG A 67 4.34 -8.82 -8.40
C ARG A 67 2.84 -8.86 -8.69
N SER A 68 2.05 -8.14 -7.90
CA SER A 68 0.60 -8.00 -8.11
C SER A 68 0.29 -7.38 -9.47
N SER A 69 1.01 -6.31 -9.84
CA SER A 69 0.84 -5.62 -11.12
C SER A 69 1.16 -6.52 -12.32
N ILE A 70 2.25 -7.29 -12.25
CA ILE A 70 2.61 -8.26 -13.30
C ILE A 70 1.50 -9.31 -13.44
N ARG A 71 1.07 -9.91 -12.32
CA ARG A 71 0.00 -10.92 -12.32
C ARG A 71 -1.30 -10.38 -12.89
N MET A 72 -1.65 -9.13 -12.60
CA MET A 72 -2.84 -8.48 -13.16
C MET A 72 -2.78 -8.38 -14.69
N ARG A 73 -1.60 -8.10 -15.26
CA ARG A 73 -1.40 -8.06 -16.72
C ARG A 73 -1.56 -9.43 -17.35
N ASP A 74 -1.02 -10.46 -16.73
CA ASP A 74 -1.13 -11.84 -17.23
C ASP A 74 -2.58 -12.34 -17.18
N LEU A 75 -3.30 -12.05 -16.08
CA LEU A 75 -4.73 -12.37 -15.98
C LEU A 75 -5.55 -11.65 -17.06
N ARG A 76 -5.24 -10.38 -17.35
CA ARG A 76 -5.92 -9.62 -18.41
C ARG A 76 -5.71 -10.24 -19.79
N LYS A 77 -4.48 -10.64 -20.12
CA LYS A 77 -4.15 -11.30 -21.40
C LYS A 77 -4.84 -12.66 -21.54
N GLN A 78 -4.87 -13.46 -20.47
CA GLN A 78 -5.57 -14.75 -20.49
C GLN A 78 -7.07 -14.56 -20.72
N LYS A 79 -7.65 -13.52 -20.12
CA LYS A 79 -9.07 -13.20 -20.30
C LYS A 79 -9.39 -12.82 -21.74
N GLU A 80 -8.58 -11.94 -22.34
CA GLU A 80 -8.74 -11.50 -23.72
C GLU A 80 -8.59 -12.66 -24.71
N ASN A 81 -7.59 -13.53 -24.52
CA ASN A 81 -7.43 -14.75 -25.32
C ASN A 81 -8.64 -15.69 -25.20
N LEU A 82 -9.15 -15.89 -23.98
CA LEU A 82 -10.30 -16.76 -23.75
C LEU A 82 -11.57 -16.20 -24.42
N GLU A 83 -11.78 -14.90 -24.32
CA GLU A 83 -12.88 -14.19 -25.00
C GLU A 83 -12.75 -14.29 -26.53
N ALA A 84 -11.54 -14.16 -27.08
CA ALA A 84 -11.28 -14.34 -28.51
C ALA A 84 -11.52 -15.78 -28.99
N VAL A 85 -11.09 -16.78 -28.21
CA VAL A 85 -11.34 -18.20 -28.52
C VAL A 85 -12.85 -18.50 -28.51
N LEU A 86 -13.58 -18.00 -27.52
CA LEU A 86 -15.04 -18.17 -27.44
C LEU A 86 -15.76 -17.53 -28.62
N GLN A 87 -15.34 -16.34 -29.06
CA GLN A 87 -15.90 -15.69 -30.25
C GLN A 87 -15.57 -16.47 -31.54
N SER A 88 -14.36 -17.03 -31.64
CA SER A 88 -13.95 -17.84 -32.80
C SER A 88 -14.69 -19.17 -32.90
N LYS A 89 -15.09 -19.76 -31.76
CA LYS A 89 -15.74 -21.08 -31.73
C LYS A 89 -17.22 -21.04 -32.12
N GLY A 90 -17.81 -19.84 -32.26
CA GLY A 90 -19.23 -19.64 -32.53
C GLY A 90 -20.14 -20.17 -31.40
N PRO A 91 -21.43 -19.78 -31.35
CA PRO A 91 -22.38 -20.41 -30.44
C PRO A 91 -22.40 -21.93 -30.68
N PRO A 92 -22.49 -22.77 -29.63
CA PRO A 92 -22.68 -24.20 -29.84
C PRO A 92 -23.90 -24.38 -30.76
N ALA A 93 -23.71 -25.12 -31.86
CA ALA A 93 -24.81 -25.45 -32.76
C ALA A 93 -25.95 -26.05 -31.92
N PRO A 94 -27.21 -25.64 -32.13
CA PRO A 94 -28.33 -26.25 -31.44
C PRO A 94 -28.24 -27.75 -31.69
N GLU A 95 -28.13 -28.54 -30.61
CA GLU A 95 -28.11 -30.00 -30.69
C GLU A 95 -29.29 -30.42 -31.57
N GLY A 96 -28.96 -31.03 -32.71
CA GLY A 96 -29.88 -31.31 -33.79
C GLY A 96 -31.11 -32.04 -33.26
N GLY A 97 -32.29 -31.51 -33.61
CA GLY A 97 -33.54 -32.23 -33.45
C GLY A 97 -33.39 -33.63 -34.05
N THR A 98 -33.66 -34.63 -33.22
CA THR A 98 -33.87 -35.99 -33.67
C THR A 98 -35.04 -35.99 -34.66
N PRO A 99 -34.88 -36.48 -35.90
CA PRO A 99 -36.03 -36.76 -36.74
C PRO A 99 -36.73 -37.99 -36.14
N GLN A 100 -37.86 -37.77 -35.47
CA GLN A 100 -38.78 -38.87 -35.17
C GLN A 100 -39.48 -39.25 -36.47
N SER A 101 -39.17 -40.46 -36.92
CA SER A 101 -39.82 -41.23 -37.99
C SER A 101 -41.24 -41.62 -37.65
#